data_AF-A0A9P8UIW3-F1
#
_entry.id   AF-A0A9P8UIW3-F1
#
_cell.length_a   1.000
_cell.length_b   1.000
_cell.length_c   1.000
_cell.angle_alpha   90.00
_cell.angle_beta   90.00
_cell.angle_gamma   90.00
#
_symmetry.space_group_name_H-M   'P 1'
#
loop_
_entity.id
_entity.type
_entity.pdbx_description
1 polymer ?
#
loop_
_entity_poly.entity_id
_entity_poly.type
_entity_poly.pdbx_seq_one_letter_code
_entity_poly.pdbx_strand_id
1 'polypeptide(L)'
;MFLQLLHIAQAGLAAYGGQQSYTAVTNLQKYEDAAKKAAKYSNEAQRQLHKTRTTQTSGALAITASLLTSLYLFWRGGQGGILYRFIASPVMAAAVYFARTHIAQYWSGSKGGKTAGARVPLPKMGDYNEAQRRTEELLQVLDYLMFSWVATALVALFKGY
;
A
#
# COMPACT_ATOMS: atom_id res chain seq x y z
N MET A 1 -20.05 -4.74 -17.74
CA MET A 1 -20.56 -4.07 -16.52
C MET A 1 -20.04 -4.65 -15.22
N PHE A 2 -20.10 -5.97 -14.96
CA PHE A 2 -19.63 -6.53 -13.69
C PHE A 2 -18.16 -6.20 -13.36
N LEU A 3 -17.22 -6.36 -14.33
CA LEU A 3 -15.81 -5.98 -14.14
C LEU A 3 -15.62 -4.49 -13.87
N GLN A 4 -16.42 -3.62 -14.49
CA GLN A 4 -16.37 -2.17 -14.22
C GLN A 4 -16.78 -1.85 -12.78
N LEU A 5 -17.79 -2.54 -12.24
CA LEU A 5 -18.18 -2.40 -10.83
C LEU A 5 -17.04 -2.83 -9.88
N LEU A 6 -16.29 -3.88 -10.24
CA LEU A 6 -15.11 -4.29 -9.47
C LEU A 6 -14.01 -3.23 -9.54
N HIS A 7 -13.76 -2.66 -10.71
CA HIS A 7 -12.74 -1.63 -10.89
C HIS A 7 -13.07 -0.30 -10.19
N ILE A 8 -14.34 0.13 -10.18
CA ILE A 8 -14.70 1.34 -9.42
C ILE A 8 -14.61 1.10 -7.90
N ALA A 9 -14.94 -0.11 -7.43
CA ALA A 9 -14.74 -0.48 -6.02
C ALA A 9 -13.24 -0.50 -5.65
N GLN A 10 -12.38 -1.02 -6.53
CA GLN A 10 -10.92 -0.97 -6.39
C GLN A 10 -10.39 0.47 -6.33
N ALA A 11 -10.93 1.37 -7.17
CA ALA A 11 -10.58 2.79 -7.14
C ALA A 11 -10.97 3.42 -5.80
N GLY A 12 -12.15 3.10 -5.26
CA GLY A 12 -12.58 3.54 -3.93
C GLY A 12 -11.65 3.04 -2.81
N LEU A 13 -11.30 1.75 -2.83
CA LEU A 13 -10.34 1.18 -1.88
C LEU A 13 -8.96 1.83 -1.97
N ALA A 14 -8.47 2.07 -3.19
CA ALA A 14 -7.19 2.73 -3.42
C ALA A 14 -7.22 4.19 -2.95
N ALA A 15 -8.31 4.93 -3.18
CA ALA A 15 -8.46 6.29 -2.67
C ALA A 15 -8.42 6.33 -1.13
N TYR A 16 -9.15 5.43 -0.47
CA TYR A 16 -9.10 5.29 0.99
C TYR A 16 -7.70 4.94 1.49
N GLY A 17 -7.01 3.98 0.87
CA GLY A 17 -5.62 3.66 1.17
C GLY A 17 -4.68 4.84 0.98
N GLY A 18 -4.91 5.65 -0.05
CA GLY A 18 -4.15 6.87 -0.33
C GLY A 18 -4.27 7.89 0.80
N GLN A 19 -5.47 8.07 1.33
CA GLN A 19 -5.71 8.93 2.49
C GLN A 19 -4.97 8.42 3.75
N GLN A 20 -4.96 7.09 3.98
CA GLN A 20 -4.22 6.50 5.10
C GLN A 20 -2.71 6.70 4.94
N SER A 21 -2.19 6.45 3.73
CA SER A 21 -0.78 6.64 3.39
C SER A 21 -0.36 8.10 3.58
N TYR A 22 -1.17 9.05 3.10
CA TYR A 22 -0.93 10.48 3.29
C TYR A 22 -0.82 10.84 4.77
N THR A 23 -1.80 10.43 5.58
CA THR A 23 -1.81 10.71 7.03
C THR A 23 -0.59 10.10 7.74
N ALA A 24 -0.23 8.86 7.40
CA ALA A 24 0.94 8.18 7.96
C ALA A 24 2.25 8.92 7.62
N VAL A 25 2.41 9.33 6.35
CA VAL A 25 3.58 10.06 5.88
C VAL A 25 3.69 11.42 6.57
N THR A 26 2.60 12.20 6.63
CA THR A 26 2.60 13.51 7.28
C THR A 26 2.94 13.41 8.76
N ASN A 27 2.42 12.40 9.47
CA ASN A 27 2.77 12.19 10.89
C ASN A 27 4.22 11.76 11.08
N LEU A 28 4.77 10.92 10.19
CA LEU A 28 6.18 10.49 10.27
C LEU A 28 7.15 11.62 9.90
N GLN A 29 6.77 12.52 8.99
CA GLN A 29 7.57 13.70 8.63
C GLN A 29 7.83 14.63 9.83
N LYS A 30 6.91 14.72 10.79
CA LYS A 30 7.10 15.50 12.03
C LYS A 30 8.32 15.05 12.84
N TYR A 31 8.69 13.77 12.74
CA TYR A 31 9.82 13.17 13.47
C TYR A 31 11.08 13.03 12.60
N GLU A 32 11.00 13.41 11.33
CA GLU A 32 12.05 13.13 10.36
C GLU A 32 13.34 13.89 10.66
N ASP A 33 13.25 15.15 11.11
CA ASP A 33 14.44 15.93 11.45
C ASP A 33 15.13 15.43 12.72
N ALA A 34 14.37 14.96 13.71
CA ALA A 34 14.91 14.28 14.87
C ALA A 34 15.60 12.97 14.46
N ALA A 35 14.97 12.18 13.59
CA ALA A 35 15.54 10.93 13.07
C ALA A 35 16.81 11.19 12.25
N LYS A 36 16.86 12.25 11.42
CA LYS A 36 18.08 12.66 10.69
C LYS A 36 19.21 13.05 11.63
N LYS A 37 18.93 13.80 12.70
CA LYS A 37 19.94 14.15 13.70
C LYS A 37 20.48 12.90 14.39
N ALA A 38 19.61 12.00 14.81
CA ALA A 38 20.00 10.72 15.41
C ALA A 38 20.83 9.85 14.43
N ALA A 39 20.46 9.84 13.15
CA ALA A 39 21.17 9.10 12.10
C ALA A 39 22.62 9.55 11.89
N LYS A 40 22.98 10.79 12.24
CA LYS A 40 24.38 11.26 12.17
C LYS A 40 25.29 10.56 13.18
N TYR A 41 24.72 10.02 14.25
CA TYR A 41 25.46 9.44 15.38
C TYR A 41 25.15 7.95 15.59
N SER A 42 24.18 7.38 14.86
CA SER A 42 23.76 5.99 15.01
C SER A 42 23.40 5.36 13.67
N ASN A 43 24.13 4.31 13.31
CA ASN A 43 23.85 3.49 12.13
C ASN A 43 22.45 2.86 12.18
N GLU A 44 21.95 2.55 13.38
CA GLU A 44 20.60 2.02 13.55
C GLU A 44 19.55 3.08 13.21
N ALA A 45 19.71 4.31 13.70
CA ALA A 45 18.79 5.40 13.38
C ALA A 45 18.78 5.71 11.86
N GLN A 46 19.94 5.66 11.21
CA GLN A 46 20.03 5.79 9.75
C GLN A 46 19.29 4.67 9.03
N ARG A 47 19.47 3.42 9.47
CA ARG A 47 18.78 2.25 8.90
C ARG A 47 17.27 2.36 9.04
N GLN A 48 16.78 2.79 10.21
CA GLN A 48 15.34 2.98 10.48
C GLN A 48 14.75 4.10 9.61
N LEU A 49 15.45 5.23 9.50
CA LEU A 49 15.03 6.34 8.64
C LEU A 49 14.91 5.91 7.17
N HIS A 50 15.92 5.18 6.67
CA HIS A 50 15.90 4.68 5.29
C HIS A 50 14.74 3.71 5.07
N LYS A 51 14.56 2.71 5.93
CA LYS A 51 13.47 1.73 5.80
C LYS A 51 12.08 2.37 5.92
N THR A 52 11.91 3.37 6.79
CA THR A 52 10.66 4.11 6.91
C THR A 52 10.30 4.78 5.58
N ARG A 53 11.25 5.48 4.95
CA ARG A 53 11.02 6.14 3.65
C ARG A 53 10.74 5.13 2.53
N THR A 54 11.49 4.04 2.46
CA THR A 54 11.28 3.04 1.38
C THR A 54 9.92 2.36 1.50
N THR A 55 9.48 2.02 2.72
CA THR A 55 8.18 1.38 2.94
C THR A 55 6.99 2.31 2.70
N GLN A 56 7.09 3.58 3.09
CA GLN A 56 6.10 4.60 2.73
C GLN A 56 6.00 4.77 1.21
N THR A 57 7.15 4.87 0.54
CA THR A 57 7.20 5.07 -0.91
C THR A 57 6.61 3.86 -1.65
N SER A 58 6.95 2.63 -1.26
CA SER A 58 6.38 1.44 -1.89
C SER A 58 4.87 1.35 -1.71
N GLY A 59 4.36 1.69 -0.52
CA GLY A 59 2.91 1.70 -0.25
C GLY A 59 2.18 2.75 -1.08
N ALA A 60 2.71 3.98 -1.13
CA ALA A 60 2.15 5.06 -1.92
C ALA A 60 2.15 4.75 -3.42
N LEU A 61 3.24 4.17 -3.95
CA LEU A 61 3.32 3.76 -5.35
C LEU A 61 2.31 2.66 -5.68
N ALA A 62 2.19 1.63 -4.85
CA ALA A 62 1.24 0.53 -5.08
C ALA A 62 -0.22 0.99 -5.07
N ILE A 63 -0.58 1.89 -4.15
CA ILE A 63 -1.91 2.52 -4.13
C ILE A 63 -2.14 3.35 -5.38
N THR A 64 -1.20 4.23 -5.73
CA THR A 64 -1.35 5.13 -6.87
C THR A 64 -1.49 4.34 -8.17
N ALA A 65 -0.65 3.32 -8.36
CA ALA A 65 -0.75 2.42 -9.50
C ALA A 65 -2.09 1.67 -9.53
N SER A 66 -2.60 1.23 -8.37
CA SER A 66 -3.90 0.56 -8.26
C SER A 66 -5.05 1.51 -8.61
N LEU A 67 -5.01 2.76 -8.13
CA LEU A 67 -6.01 3.77 -8.43
C LEU A 67 -6.04 4.10 -9.93
N LEU A 68 -4.88 4.39 -10.52
CA LEU A 68 -4.80 4.74 -11.94
C LEU A 68 -5.23 3.58 -12.84
N THR A 69 -4.76 2.37 -12.53
CA THR A 69 -5.11 1.17 -13.31
C THR A 69 -6.59 0.84 -13.21
N SER A 70 -7.16 0.92 -12.00
CA SER A 70 -8.59 0.64 -11.79
C SER A 70 -9.49 1.68 -12.48
N LEU A 71 -9.16 2.98 -12.41
CA LEU A 71 -9.89 4.02 -13.14
C LEU A 71 -9.79 3.83 -14.66
N TYR A 72 -8.60 3.48 -15.16
CA TYR A 72 -8.42 3.19 -16.58
C TYR A 72 -9.27 1.99 -17.02
N LEU A 73 -9.25 0.89 -16.27
CA LEU A 73 -10.01 -0.32 -16.58
C LEU A 73 -11.52 -0.12 -16.44
N PHE A 74 -11.96 0.72 -15.51
CA PHE A 74 -13.36 1.14 -15.41
C PHE A 74 -13.82 1.86 -16.68
N TRP A 75 -13.07 2.87 -17.14
CA TRP A 75 -13.46 3.71 -18.28
C TRP A 75 -13.25 3.03 -19.63
N ARG A 76 -12.10 2.37 -19.81
CA ARG A 76 -11.61 1.87 -21.11
C ARG A 76 -11.39 0.36 -21.15
N GLY A 77 -11.71 -0.37 -20.10
CA GLY A 77 -11.46 -1.82 -20.05
C GLY A 77 -12.10 -2.60 -21.21
N GLY A 78 -13.30 -2.22 -21.66
CA GLY A 78 -13.96 -2.81 -22.82
C GLY A 78 -13.41 -2.38 -24.19
N GLN A 79 -12.52 -1.39 -24.25
CA GLN A 79 -11.95 -0.80 -25.48
C GLN A 79 -10.43 -0.97 -25.61
N GLY A 80 -9.72 -1.34 -24.53
CA GLY A 80 -8.26 -1.52 -24.54
C GLY A 80 -7.78 -2.76 -25.31
N GLY A 81 -6.48 -2.86 -25.60
CA GLY A 81 -5.89 -4.06 -26.22
C GLY A 81 -6.00 -5.29 -25.32
N ILE A 82 -6.12 -6.49 -25.93
CA ILE A 82 -6.35 -7.76 -25.21
C ILE A 82 -5.29 -8.01 -24.14
N LEU A 83 -4.02 -7.74 -24.44
CA LEU A 83 -2.89 -7.87 -23.53
C LEU A 83 -3.12 -7.08 -22.23
N TYR A 84 -3.55 -5.82 -22.35
CA TYR A 84 -3.75 -4.97 -21.18
C TYR A 84 -4.93 -5.45 -20.31
N ARG A 85 -6.02 -5.91 -20.93
CA ARG A 85 -7.20 -6.42 -20.20
C ARG A 85 -6.91 -7.63 -19.34
N PHE A 86 -6.09 -8.55 -19.84
CA PHE A 86 -5.79 -9.80 -19.15
C PHE A 86 -4.57 -9.72 -18.24
N ILE A 87 -3.57 -8.90 -18.57
CA ILE A 87 -2.30 -8.83 -17.83
C ILE A 87 -2.31 -7.76 -16.73
N ALA A 88 -3.10 -6.68 -16.86
CA ALA A 88 -3.11 -5.62 -15.86
C ALA A 88 -3.48 -6.14 -14.46
N SER A 89 -4.49 -7.00 -14.34
CA SER A 89 -4.93 -7.52 -13.04
C SER A 89 -3.87 -8.41 -12.36
N PRO A 90 -3.25 -9.41 -13.03
CA PRO A 90 -2.12 -10.16 -12.48
C PRO A 90 -0.92 -9.28 -12.11
N VAL A 91 -0.54 -8.32 -12.97
CA VAL A 91 0.59 -7.43 -12.70
C VAL A 91 0.32 -6.57 -11.47
N MET A 92 -0.89 -6.03 -11.33
CA MET A 92 -1.27 -5.25 -10.17
C MET A 92 -1.34 -6.09 -8.90
N ALA A 93 -1.85 -7.33 -8.97
CA ALA A 93 -1.82 -8.25 -7.84
C ALA A 93 -0.39 -8.49 -7.34
N ALA A 94 0.55 -8.75 -8.27
CA ALA A 94 1.95 -8.94 -7.94
C ALA A 94 2.58 -7.67 -7.35
N ALA A 95 2.35 -6.50 -7.96
CA ALA A 95 2.88 -5.22 -7.48
C ALA A 95 2.41 -4.90 -6.05
N VAL A 96 1.11 -5.10 -5.77
CA VAL A 96 0.52 -4.89 -4.44
C VAL A 96 1.07 -5.92 -3.45
N TYR A 97 1.22 -7.19 -3.84
CA TYR A 97 1.83 -8.22 -3.00
C TYR A 97 3.28 -7.86 -2.60
N PHE A 98 4.11 -7.45 -3.55
CA PHE A 98 5.49 -7.05 -3.27
C PHE A 98 5.58 -5.81 -2.39
N ALA A 99 4.73 -4.80 -2.61
CA ALA A 99 4.68 -3.64 -1.75
C ALA A 99 4.24 -3.99 -0.32
N ARG A 100 3.18 -4.80 -0.19
CA ARG A 100 2.69 -5.26 1.11
C ARG A 100 3.74 -6.07 1.85
N THR A 101 4.41 -7.01 1.20
CA THR A 101 5.44 -7.84 1.82
C THR A 101 6.65 -7.01 2.24
N HIS A 102 7.10 -6.05 1.42
CA HIS A 102 8.17 -5.13 1.78
C HIS A 102 7.85 -4.31 3.05
N ILE A 103 6.62 -3.79 3.15
CA ILE A 103 6.16 -3.04 4.32
C ILE A 103 6.03 -3.95 5.54
N ALA A 104 5.34 -5.09 5.40
CA ALA A 104 5.09 -6.02 6.49
C ALA A 104 6.39 -6.59 7.08
N GLN A 105 7.37 -6.95 6.25
CA GLN A 105 8.65 -7.48 6.70
C GLN A 105 9.44 -6.48 7.55
N TYR A 106 9.30 -5.18 7.27
CA TYR A 106 9.91 -4.14 8.08
C TYR A 106 9.16 -3.94 9.40
N TRP A 107 7.85 -3.74 9.34
CA TRP A 107 7.06 -3.31 10.49
C TRP A 107 6.63 -4.43 11.45
N SER A 108 6.46 -5.67 10.97
CA SER A 108 6.06 -6.82 11.79
C SER A 108 7.23 -7.75 12.18
N GLY A 109 8.45 -7.43 11.74
CA GLY A 109 9.59 -8.36 11.77
C GLY A 109 9.38 -9.57 10.84
N SER A 110 10.23 -10.61 10.96
CA SER A 110 10.16 -11.84 10.13
C SER A 110 8.86 -12.67 10.26
N LYS A 111 7.83 -12.18 10.97
CA LYS A 111 6.57 -12.90 11.19
C LYS A 111 5.45 -12.49 10.22
N GLY A 112 5.67 -11.56 9.30
CA GLY A 112 4.73 -11.27 8.19
C GLY A 112 3.31 -10.89 8.63
N GLY A 113 3.19 -10.27 9.81
CA GLY A 113 1.93 -10.00 10.49
C GLY A 113 1.24 -8.71 10.02
N LYS A 114 -0.05 -8.59 10.32
CA LYS A 114 -0.89 -7.40 10.07
C LYS A 114 -0.57 -6.20 10.98
N THR A 115 0.45 -6.31 11.82
CA THR A 115 0.73 -5.37 12.92
C THR A 115 2.06 -4.66 12.71
N ALA A 116 2.10 -3.35 12.95
CA ALA A 116 3.29 -2.53 12.77
C ALA A 116 4.25 -2.53 13.99
N GLY A 117 4.26 -3.64 14.73
CA GLY A 117 4.96 -3.79 16.01
C GLY A 117 4.13 -3.33 17.21
N ALA A 118 4.66 -3.52 18.42
CA ALA A 118 4.01 -3.05 19.63
C ALA A 118 4.06 -1.51 19.71
N ARG A 119 2.91 -0.87 19.96
CA ARG A 119 2.83 0.58 20.21
C ARG A 119 3.50 0.87 21.55
N VAL A 120 4.35 1.90 21.58
CA VAL A 120 5.10 2.24 22.79
C VAL A 120 4.30 3.31 23.57
N PRO A 121 3.86 3.05 24.81
CA PRO A 121 3.07 4.01 25.60
C PRO A 121 3.98 5.04 26.28
N LEU A 122 4.78 5.77 25.49
CA LEU A 122 5.65 6.85 25.99
C LEU A 122 5.02 8.23 25.74
N PRO A 123 5.21 9.20 26.65
CA PRO A 123 4.82 10.59 26.43
C PRO A 123 5.40 11.12 25.10
N LYS A 124 4.60 11.88 24.34
CA LYS A 124 4.95 12.44 23.00
C LYS A 124 5.10 11.43 21.85
N MET A 125 4.79 10.14 22.06
CA MET A 125 4.74 9.12 21.00
C MET A 125 3.37 8.97 20.33
N GLY A 126 2.41 9.86 20.62
CA GLY A 126 1.05 9.81 20.07
C GLY A 126 1.02 9.77 18.55
N ASP A 127 1.69 10.72 17.88
CA ASP A 127 1.72 10.78 16.41
C ASP A 127 2.47 9.60 15.79
N TYR A 128 3.48 9.04 16.48
CA TYR A 128 4.20 7.84 16.03
C TYR A 128 3.32 6.59 16.12
N ASN A 129 2.61 6.39 17.24
CA ASN A 129 1.67 5.29 17.43
C ASN A 129 0.49 5.39 16.44
N GLU A 130 0.05 6.61 16.14
CA GLU A 130 -0.94 6.88 15.09
C GLU A 130 -0.39 6.52 13.71
N ALA A 131 0.86 6.90 13.39
CA ALA A 131 1.48 6.50 12.13
C ALA A 131 1.57 4.97 11.99
N GLN A 132 1.95 4.26 13.06
CA GLN A 132 1.93 2.78 13.08
C GLN A 132 0.53 2.24 12.79
N ARG A 133 -0.51 2.77 13.45
CA ARG A 133 -1.91 2.38 13.19
C ARG A 133 -2.31 2.61 11.73
N ARG A 134 -1.95 3.77 11.17
CA ARG A 134 -2.23 4.10 9.76
C ARG A 134 -1.47 3.18 8.80
N THR A 135 -0.27 2.74 9.15
CA THR A 135 0.47 1.71 8.40
C THR A 135 -0.21 0.35 8.47
N GLU A 136 -0.80 -0.05 9.60
CA GLU A 136 -1.60 -1.28 9.70
C GLU A 136 -2.86 -1.21 8.83
N GLU A 137 -3.58 -0.08 8.86
CA GLU A 137 -4.73 0.17 7.99
C GLU A 137 -4.33 0.11 6.51
N LEU A 138 -3.19 0.71 6.16
CA LEU A 138 -2.62 0.62 4.82
C LEU A 138 -2.33 -0.83 4.41
N LEU A 139 -1.73 -1.65 5.28
CA LEU A 139 -1.48 -3.07 5.01
C LEU A 139 -2.78 -3.84 4.76
N GLN A 140 -3.85 -3.54 5.50
CA GLN A 140 -5.18 -4.12 5.27
C GLN A 140 -5.78 -3.70 3.93
N VAL A 141 -5.63 -2.43 3.56
CA VAL A 141 -6.07 -1.95 2.23
C VAL A 141 -5.30 -2.65 1.11
N LEU A 142 -3.98 -2.82 1.27
CA LEU A 142 -3.17 -3.57 0.30
C LEU A 142 -3.59 -5.04 0.22
N ASP A 143 -3.97 -5.69 1.33
CA ASP A 143 -4.58 -7.02 1.31
C ASP A 143 -5.87 -7.05 0.47
N TYR A 144 -6.80 -6.12 0.73
CA TYR A 144 -8.04 -6.05 -0.03
C TYR A 144 -7.81 -5.78 -1.51
N LEU A 145 -6.89 -4.87 -1.85
CA LEU A 145 -6.51 -4.60 -3.22
C LEU A 145 -5.91 -5.85 -3.88
N MET A 146 -4.99 -6.55 -3.22
CA MET A 146 -4.40 -7.80 -3.74
C MET A 146 -5.48 -8.84 -4.04
N PHE A 147 -6.36 -9.15 -3.07
CA PHE A 147 -7.43 -10.11 -3.27
C PHE A 147 -8.41 -9.67 -4.37
N SER A 148 -8.73 -8.37 -4.44
CA SER A 148 -9.60 -7.84 -5.49
C SER A 148 -8.99 -7.99 -6.88
N TRP A 149 -7.67 -7.77 -7.04
CA TRP A 149 -6.95 -7.92 -8.30
C TRP A 149 -6.88 -9.39 -8.74
N VAL A 150 -6.65 -10.31 -7.80
CA VAL A 150 -6.73 -11.75 -8.06
C VAL A 150 -8.15 -12.15 -8.50
N ALA A 151 -9.18 -11.66 -7.80
CA ALA A 151 -10.56 -11.95 -8.15
C ALA A 151 -10.92 -11.40 -9.55
N THR A 152 -10.49 -10.18 -9.89
CA THR A 152 -10.73 -9.62 -11.23
C THR A 152 -9.98 -10.39 -12.31
N ALA A 153 -8.75 -10.85 -12.05
CA ALA A 153 -8.01 -11.69 -12.99
C ALA A 153 -8.76 -13.01 -13.28
N LEU A 154 -9.26 -13.69 -12.24
CA LEU A 154 -10.05 -14.92 -12.39
C LEU A 154 -11.35 -14.67 -13.16
N VAL A 155 -12.08 -13.62 -12.80
CA VAL A 155 -13.34 -13.26 -13.50
C VAL A 155 -13.07 -12.97 -14.97
N ALA A 156 -12.02 -12.20 -15.29
CA ALA A 156 -11.64 -11.91 -16.67
C ALA A 156 -11.30 -13.18 -17.45
N LEU A 157 -10.57 -14.13 -16.84
CA LEU A 157 -10.24 -15.41 -17.48
C LEU A 157 -11.47 -16.27 -17.78
N PHE A 158 -12.42 -16.38 -16.83
CA PHE A 158 -13.58 -17.28 -16.98
C PHE A 158 -14.74 -16.66 -17.77
N LYS A 159 -14.99 -15.36 -17.61
CA LYS A 159 -16.13 -14.66 -18.24
C LYS A 159 -15.74 -13.79 -19.43
N GLY A 160 -14.45 -13.59 -19.68
CA GLY A 160 -13.99 -12.57 -20.62
C GLY A 160 -14.11 -11.17 -20.02
N TYR A 161 -13.67 -10.19 -20.81
CA TYR A 161 -13.54 -8.79 -20.39
C TYR A 161 -14.56 -7.87 -21.07
#